data_AF-A0A3D8I226-F1
#
_entry.id   AF-A0A3D8I226-F1
#
_cell.length_a   1.000
_cell.length_b   1.000
_cell.length_c   1.000
_cell.angle_alpha   90.00
_cell.angle_beta   90.00
_cell.angle_gamma   90.00
#
_symmetry.space_group_name_H-M   'P 1'
#
loop_
_entity.id
_entity.type
_entity.pdbx_description
1 polymer ?
#
loop_
_entity_poly.entity_id
_entity_poly.type
_entity_poly.pdbx_seq_one_letter_code
_entity_poly.pdbx_strand_id
1 'polypeptide(L)'
;MRQSWLRYESIRKRLIKNILSNIFSSTVTAKFLSRISYLLYFFVYCFFGCLFISFVIAKAPNEPYFSTKSKQLSEPPALPQIYGIELPNNIVEFFPSPPPKESFNAFLPPNPMIMEVCAITGQPLYYYASKEELLNGCYRGDSGLSFFELQPYQYWQALTPLKEVQLIPYNHLVNNVIRILVNYKYVGHDESIASIEIGDTNYPATFISINGQNFQNNYAVMSAFYGLIMEITQEAYLKELPYTQPHYQSNTAQYYRQTRH
;
A
#
# COMPACT_ATOMS: atom_id res chain seq x y z
N MET A 1 60.94 2.95 -56.99
CA MET A 1 60.01 3.83 -56.23
C MET A 1 58.55 3.79 -56.70
N ARG A 2 58.21 3.43 -57.96
CA ARG A 2 56.82 3.46 -58.48
C ARG A 2 55.92 2.30 -57.98
N GLN A 3 56.49 1.12 -57.75
CA GLN A 3 55.71 -0.06 -57.33
C GLN A 3 55.25 -0.02 -55.86
N SER A 4 56.04 0.58 -54.97
CA SER A 4 55.67 0.77 -53.55
C SER A 4 54.48 1.73 -53.40
N TRP A 5 54.40 2.74 -54.27
CA TRP A 5 53.29 3.71 -54.27
C TRP A 5 51.97 3.08 -54.75
N LEU A 6 51.99 2.27 -55.81
CA LEU A 6 50.81 1.54 -56.29
C LEU A 6 50.27 0.54 -55.26
N ARG A 7 51.17 -0.08 -54.47
CA ARG A 7 50.78 -1.00 -53.39
C ARG A 7 50.11 -0.26 -52.23
N TYR A 8 50.63 0.90 -51.85
CA TYR A 8 50.02 1.76 -50.84
C TYR A 8 48.62 2.24 -51.26
N GLU A 9 48.46 2.64 -52.52
CA GLU A 9 47.18 3.15 -53.02
C GLU A 9 46.10 2.07 -53.13
N SER A 10 46.49 0.84 -53.47
CA SER A 10 45.59 -0.33 -53.46
C SER A 10 45.10 -0.68 -52.06
N ILE A 11 46.00 -0.65 -51.06
CA ILE A 11 45.64 -0.89 -49.65
C ILE A 11 44.72 0.21 -49.14
N ARG A 12 45.03 1.48 -49.43
CA ARG A 12 44.20 2.63 -49.04
C ARG A 12 42.78 2.54 -49.62
N LYS A 13 42.64 2.18 -50.90
CA LYS A 13 41.33 2.02 -51.54
C LYS A 13 40.51 0.87 -50.94
N ARG A 14 41.15 -0.26 -50.58
CA ARG A 14 40.45 -1.37 -49.88
C ARG A 14 40.01 -0.98 -48.48
N LEU A 15 40.84 -0.25 -47.74
CA LEU A 15 40.52 0.17 -46.37
C LEU A 15 39.33 1.14 -46.35
N ILE A 16 39.34 2.13 -47.25
CA ILE A 16 38.22 3.08 -47.40
C ILE A 16 36.93 2.36 -47.80
N LYS A 17 37.00 1.38 -48.71
CA LYS A 17 35.81 0.61 -49.13
C LYS A 17 35.21 -0.20 -47.98
N ASN A 18 36.03 -0.83 -47.13
CA ASN A 18 35.56 -1.58 -45.96
C ASN A 18 34.97 -0.69 -44.87
N ILE A 19 35.54 0.50 -44.65
CA ILE A 19 35.00 1.46 -43.67
C ILE A 19 33.63 1.97 -44.14
N LEU A 20 33.50 2.33 -45.42
CA LEU A 20 32.23 2.81 -45.98
C LEU A 20 31.14 1.73 -45.99
N SER A 21 31.47 0.46 -46.25
CA SER A 21 30.49 -0.63 -46.18
C SER A 21 29.99 -0.89 -44.76
N ASN A 22 30.84 -0.76 -43.75
CA ASN A 22 30.44 -0.91 -42.34
C ASN A 22 29.56 0.26 -41.86
N ILE A 23 29.83 1.49 -42.31
CA ILE A 23 29.00 2.65 -41.98
C ILE A 23 27.62 2.53 -42.64
N PHE A 24 27.53 2.10 -43.90
CA PHE A 24 26.24 1.89 -44.56
C PHE A 24 25.41 0.80 -43.89
N SER A 25 26.02 -0.29 -43.42
CA SER A 25 25.34 -1.35 -42.66
C SER A 25 24.71 -0.82 -41.36
N SER A 26 25.38 0.09 -40.65
CA SER A 26 24.90 0.69 -39.39
C SER A 26 23.69 1.64 -39.56
N THR A 27 23.54 2.27 -40.73
CA THR A 27 22.38 3.15 -41.00
C THR A 27 21.13 2.37 -41.37
N VAL A 28 21.28 1.17 -41.94
CA VAL A 28 20.16 0.27 -42.24
C VAL A 28 19.60 -0.35 -40.95
N THR A 29 20.45 -0.71 -40.00
CA THR A 29 20.01 -1.24 -38.70
C THR A 29 19.33 -0.17 -37.84
N ALA A 30 19.80 1.09 -37.87
CA ALA A 30 19.15 2.19 -37.15
C ALA A 30 17.73 2.49 -37.65
N LYS A 31 17.49 2.45 -38.97
CA LYS A 31 16.14 2.63 -39.54
C LYS A 31 15.23 1.44 -39.24
N PHE A 32 15.77 0.23 -39.17
CA PHE A 32 15.02 -0.98 -38.82
C PHE A 32 14.60 -0.99 -37.34
N LEU A 33 15.51 -0.62 -36.43
CA LEU A 33 15.24 -0.50 -34.99
C LEU A 33 14.22 0.61 -34.70
N SER A 34 14.29 1.74 -35.41
CA SER A 34 13.30 2.82 -35.29
C SER A 34 11.90 2.34 -35.67
N ARG A 35 11.75 1.60 -36.78
CA ARG A 35 10.45 1.04 -37.21
C ARG A 35 9.87 0.01 -36.24
N ILE A 36 10.72 -0.84 -35.64
CA ILE A 36 10.28 -1.80 -34.61
C ILE A 36 9.84 -1.07 -33.34
N SER A 37 10.55 -0.01 -32.94
CA SER A 37 10.17 0.81 -31.80
C SER A 37 8.79 1.45 -31.99
N TYR A 38 8.51 2.05 -33.15
CA TYR A 38 7.19 2.62 -33.46
C TYR A 38 6.08 1.56 -33.44
N LEU A 39 6.33 0.35 -33.95
CA LEU A 39 5.36 -0.75 -33.91
C LEU A 39 5.08 -1.22 -32.47
N LEU A 40 6.10 -1.30 -31.61
CA LEU A 40 5.94 -1.63 -30.19
C LEU A 40 5.16 -0.55 -29.45
N TYR A 41 5.47 0.74 -29.66
CA TYR A 41 4.72 1.84 -29.07
C TYR A 41 3.26 1.84 -29.50
N PHE A 42 2.98 1.59 -30.79
CA PHE A 42 1.61 1.47 -31.30
C PHE A 42 0.85 0.32 -30.63
N PHE A 43 1.49 -0.85 -30.48
CA PHE A 43 0.87 -2.01 -29.84
C PHE A 43 0.57 -1.76 -28.36
N VAL A 44 1.49 -1.13 -27.63
CA VAL A 44 1.30 -0.74 -26.23
C VAL A 44 0.16 0.28 -26.11
N TYR A 45 0.11 1.28 -26.99
CA TYR A 45 -0.95 2.30 -26.97
C TYR A 45 -2.34 1.69 -27.26
N CYS A 46 -2.44 0.77 -28.22
CA CYS A 46 -3.68 0.03 -28.48
C CYS A 46 -4.09 -0.86 -27.30
N PHE A 47 -3.12 -1.54 -26.66
CA PHE A 47 -3.38 -2.38 -25.49
C PHE A 47 -3.93 -1.57 -24.30
N PHE A 48 -3.31 -0.41 -24.00
CA PHE A 48 -3.84 0.50 -22.99
C PHE A 48 -5.20 1.08 -23.38
N GLY A 49 -5.40 1.47 -24.64
CA GLY A 49 -6.70 1.97 -25.13
C GLY A 49 -7.85 0.96 -24.97
N CYS A 50 -7.60 -0.33 -25.27
CA CYS A 50 -8.59 -1.39 -25.06
C CYS A 50 -8.87 -1.68 -23.58
N LEU A 51 -7.87 -1.55 -22.70
CA LEU A 51 -8.06 -1.66 -21.25
C LEU A 51 -8.94 -0.52 -20.71
N PHE A 52 -8.74 0.71 -21.16
CA PHE A 52 -9.57 1.84 -20.72
C PHE A 52 -11.04 1.72 -21.15
N ILE A 53 -11.35 1.16 -22.32
CA ILE A 53 -12.74 0.94 -22.75
C ILE A 53 -13.45 -0.09 -21.83
N SER A 54 -12.70 -1.06 -21.29
CA SER A 54 -13.25 -2.09 -20.39
C SER A 54 -13.60 -1.53 -19.00
N PHE A 55 -13.00 -0.42 -18.58
CA PHE A 55 -13.31 0.22 -17.28
C PHE A 55 -14.50 1.20 -17.34
N VAL A 56 -14.97 1.61 -18.52
CA VAL A 56 -16.02 2.65 -18.66
C VAL A 56 -17.44 2.09 -18.72
N ILE A 57 -17.62 0.75 -18.71
CA ILE A 57 -18.96 0.13 -18.63
C ILE A 57 -19.22 -0.35 -17.20
N ALA A 58 -19.13 0.56 -16.23
CA ALA A 58 -19.71 0.35 -14.91
C ALA A 58 -21.19 0.74 -14.99
N LYS A 59 -22.07 -0.26 -14.98
CA LYS A 59 -23.53 -0.08 -14.92
C LYS A 59 -23.86 0.70 -13.64
N ALA A 60 -24.61 1.80 -13.74
CA ALA A 60 -25.02 2.59 -12.59
C ALA A 60 -25.69 1.70 -11.52
N PRO A 61 -25.37 1.87 -10.22
CA PRO A 61 -26.02 1.10 -9.17
C PRO A 61 -27.52 1.43 -9.14
N ASN A 62 -28.37 0.40 -9.08
CA ASN A 62 -29.80 0.58 -8.90
C ASN A 62 -30.05 1.29 -7.56
N GLU A 63 -30.51 2.53 -7.60
CA GLU A 63 -30.94 3.26 -6.42
C GLU A 63 -32.13 2.51 -5.76
N PRO A 64 -32.10 2.25 -4.45
CA PRO A 64 -33.26 1.70 -3.76
C PRO A 64 -34.35 2.79 -3.69
N TYR A 65 -35.48 2.54 -4.34
CA TYR A 65 -36.68 3.37 -4.26
C TYR A 65 -37.25 3.35 -2.83
N PHE A 66 -36.88 4.33 -2.00
CA PHE A 66 -37.58 4.59 -0.74
C PHE A 66 -38.88 5.35 -1.03
N SER A 67 -39.93 4.60 -1.33
CA SER A 67 -41.30 5.15 -1.37
C SER A 67 -41.80 5.36 0.05
N THR A 68 -42.04 6.62 0.43
CA THR A 68 -42.61 7.05 1.72
C THR A 68 -44.11 6.80 1.85
N LYS A 69 -44.69 5.89 1.05
CA LYS A 69 -46.05 5.40 1.30
C LYS A 69 -46.03 4.38 2.43
N SER A 70 -45.93 4.87 3.65
CA SER A 70 -46.29 4.10 4.84
C SER A 70 -47.75 3.65 4.71
N LYS A 71 -47.98 2.40 4.31
CA LYS A 71 -49.25 1.75 4.64
C LYS A 71 -49.27 1.65 6.16
N GLN A 72 -50.21 2.35 6.80
CA GLN A 72 -50.58 2.05 8.18
C GLN A 72 -50.85 0.54 8.26
N LEU A 73 -49.97 -0.19 8.92
CA LEU A 73 -50.26 -1.56 9.33
C LEU A 73 -51.40 -1.45 10.33
N SER A 74 -52.61 -1.83 9.91
CA SER A 74 -53.65 -2.21 10.85
C SER A 74 -53.11 -3.35 11.71
N GLU A 75 -53.22 -3.20 13.02
CA GLU A 75 -52.87 -4.23 13.99
C GLU A 75 -53.51 -5.58 13.57
N PRO A 76 -52.73 -6.67 13.48
CA PRO A 76 -53.29 -7.95 13.10
C PRO A 76 -54.28 -8.40 14.18
N PRO A 77 -55.42 -9.02 13.80
CA PRO A 77 -56.37 -9.53 14.76
C PRO A 77 -55.69 -10.56 15.69
N ALA A 78 -56.04 -10.53 16.97
CA ALA A 78 -55.48 -11.45 17.96
C ALA A 78 -55.72 -12.91 17.53
N LEU A 79 -54.63 -13.67 17.40
CA LEU A 79 -54.67 -15.08 17.02
C LEU A 79 -55.38 -15.92 18.10
N PRO A 80 -56.25 -16.88 17.72
CA PRO A 80 -56.80 -17.83 18.65
C PRO A 80 -55.68 -18.68 19.25
N GLN A 81 -55.57 -18.69 20.58
CA GLN A 81 -54.62 -19.55 21.28
C GLN A 81 -55.09 -21.01 21.18
N ILE A 82 -54.52 -21.76 20.25
CA ILE A 82 -54.66 -23.21 20.19
C ILE A 82 -53.43 -23.80 20.90
N TYR A 83 -53.63 -24.29 22.12
CA TYR A 83 -52.65 -25.15 22.77
C TYR A 83 -52.70 -26.53 22.10
N GLY A 84 -51.57 -26.98 21.54
CA GLY A 84 -51.39 -28.40 21.16
C GLY A 84 -51.21 -28.71 19.68
N ILE A 85 -50.40 -27.94 18.94
CA ILE A 85 -49.89 -28.38 17.63
C ILE A 85 -48.36 -28.35 17.71
N GLU A 86 -47.74 -29.53 17.74
CA GLU A 86 -46.30 -29.67 17.45
C GLU A 86 -46.08 -29.23 16.00
N LEU A 87 -45.26 -28.18 15.80
CA LEU A 87 -44.86 -27.79 14.46
C LEU A 87 -44.01 -28.91 13.85
N PRO A 88 -44.29 -29.39 12.63
CA PRO A 88 -43.40 -30.31 11.95
C PRO A 88 -42.05 -29.61 11.71
N ASN A 89 -40.96 -30.27 12.10
CA ASN A 89 -39.57 -29.78 12.10
C ASN A 89 -38.97 -29.42 10.72
N ASN A 90 -39.79 -29.30 9.67
CA ASN A 90 -39.33 -29.15 8.29
C ASN A 90 -39.60 -27.77 7.66
N ILE A 91 -39.88 -26.72 8.44
CA ILE A 91 -40.13 -25.36 7.92
C ILE A 91 -38.89 -24.44 8.08
N VAL A 92 -37.68 -25.00 7.98
CA VAL A 92 -36.43 -24.22 8.05
C VAL A 92 -35.90 -23.85 6.65
N GLU A 93 -36.48 -24.37 5.56
CA GLU A 93 -35.95 -24.18 4.20
C GLU A 93 -36.29 -22.84 3.53
N PHE A 94 -37.09 -21.96 4.16
CA PHE A 94 -37.56 -20.71 3.53
C PHE A 94 -36.92 -19.42 4.04
N PHE A 95 -36.02 -19.49 5.02
CA PHE A 95 -35.23 -18.31 5.37
C PHE A 95 -33.96 -18.30 4.52
N PRO A 96 -33.69 -17.24 3.73
CA PRO A 96 -32.36 -17.06 3.18
C PRO A 96 -31.40 -17.12 4.37
N SER A 97 -30.43 -18.03 4.30
CA SER A 97 -29.41 -18.14 5.34
C SER A 97 -28.88 -16.73 5.61
N PRO A 98 -28.75 -16.31 6.88
CA PRO A 98 -28.11 -15.03 7.16
C PRO A 98 -26.78 -15.01 6.40
N PRO A 99 -26.43 -13.90 5.73
CA PRO A 99 -25.16 -13.82 5.02
C PRO A 99 -24.07 -14.28 5.99
N PRO A 100 -23.12 -15.14 5.53
CA PRO A 100 -22.09 -15.66 6.42
C PRO A 100 -21.50 -14.47 7.14
N LYS A 101 -21.49 -14.50 8.49
CA LYS A 101 -20.83 -13.46 9.29
C LYS A 101 -19.46 -13.26 8.67
N GLU A 102 -19.23 -12.11 8.04
CA GLU A 102 -17.91 -11.81 7.48
C GLU A 102 -16.92 -11.95 8.63
N SER A 103 -16.01 -12.90 8.53
CA SER A 103 -14.96 -13.06 9.51
C SER A 103 -14.16 -11.77 9.52
N PHE A 104 -13.92 -11.22 10.71
CA PHE A 104 -13.12 -10.01 10.87
C PHE A 104 -11.76 -10.21 10.20
N ASN A 105 -11.51 -9.46 9.13
CA ASN A 105 -10.22 -9.44 8.47
C ASN A 105 -9.35 -8.39 9.16
N ALA A 106 -8.30 -8.84 9.86
CA ALA A 106 -7.42 -7.95 10.60
C ALA A 106 -6.72 -6.92 9.70
N PHE A 107 -6.49 -7.23 8.42
CA PHE A 107 -5.87 -6.29 7.47
C PHE A 107 -6.85 -5.24 6.94
N LEU A 108 -8.14 -5.56 6.91
CA LEU A 108 -9.20 -4.75 6.32
C LEU A 108 -10.38 -4.68 7.27
N PRO A 109 -10.28 -3.84 8.31
CA PRO A 109 -11.36 -3.73 9.28
C PRO A 109 -12.66 -3.23 8.63
N PRO A 110 -13.83 -3.80 9.00
CA PRO A 110 -15.11 -3.50 8.35
C PRO A 110 -15.75 -2.17 8.83
N ASN A 111 -15.29 -1.62 9.96
CA ASN A 111 -15.86 -0.44 10.60
C ASN A 111 -14.83 0.70 10.65
N PRO A 112 -15.26 1.98 10.69
CA PRO A 112 -14.34 3.10 10.87
C PRO A 112 -13.63 2.96 12.22
N MET A 113 -12.30 2.90 12.17
CA MET A 113 -11.44 2.73 13.33
C MET A 113 -10.14 3.47 13.12
N ILE A 114 -9.38 3.66 14.20
CA ILE A 114 -8.05 4.23 14.16
C ILE A 114 -7.06 3.08 14.00
N MET A 115 -6.10 3.23 13.09
CA MET A 115 -4.98 2.33 12.88
C MET A 115 -3.72 3.01 13.40
N GLU A 116 -3.22 2.54 14.54
CA GLU A 116 -1.92 2.95 15.06
C GLU A 116 -0.84 2.05 14.51
N VAL A 117 0.18 2.65 13.88
CA VAL A 117 1.33 1.93 13.33
C VAL A 117 2.58 2.41 14.06
N CYS A 118 3.21 1.50 14.79
CA CYS A 118 4.52 1.70 15.38
C CYS A 118 5.54 0.86 14.59
N ALA A 119 6.56 1.51 14.03
CA ALA A 119 7.51 0.86 13.15
C ALA A 119 8.95 1.30 13.41
N ILE A 120 9.89 0.36 13.23
CA ILE A 120 11.32 0.67 13.18
C ILE A 120 11.67 1.10 11.75
N THR A 121 11.76 2.41 11.50
CA THR A 121 11.99 3.01 10.18
C THR A 121 13.45 3.40 9.95
N GLY A 122 14.22 3.58 11.02
CA GLY A 122 15.64 3.91 10.99
C GLY A 122 16.48 2.93 11.78
N GLN A 123 17.65 3.39 12.22
CA GLN A 123 18.53 2.60 13.09
C GLN A 123 18.15 2.88 14.56
N PRO A 124 17.54 1.91 15.27
CA PRO A 124 17.17 2.12 16.66
C PRO A 124 18.41 2.13 17.56
N LEU A 125 18.37 2.92 18.64
CA LEU A 125 19.43 2.96 19.64
C LEU A 125 19.44 1.74 20.57
N TYR A 126 18.27 1.11 20.74
CA TYR A 126 18.05 0.00 21.65
C TYR A 126 17.37 -1.18 20.94
N TYR A 127 17.51 -2.36 21.51
CA TYR A 127 16.74 -3.53 21.11
C TYR A 127 15.42 -3.56 21.90
N TYR A 128 14.29 -3.59 21.19
CA TYR A 128 12.96 -3.67 21.79
C TYR A 128 12.51 -5.13 21.83
N ALA A 129 12.47 -5.72 23.03
CA ALA A 129 12.27 -7.15 23.21
C ALA A 129 10.79 -7.58 23.27
N SER A 130 9.87 -6.63 23.52
CA SER A 130 8.43 -6.90 23.59
C SER A 130 7.61 -5.89 22.79
N LYS A 131 6.35 -6.25 22.53
CA LYS A 131 5.34 -5.37 21.93
C LYS A 131 5.19 -4.07 22.72
N GLU A 132 5.08 -4.18 24.03
CA GLU A 132 4.87 -3.05 24.94
C GLU A 132 6.09 -2.13 24.95
N GLU A 133 7.29 -2.69 24.94
CA GLU A 133 8.53 -1.91 24.90
C GLU A 133 8.65 -1.11 23.60
N LEU A 134 8.37 -1.76 22.46
CA LEU A 134 8.38 -1.12 21.15
C LEU A 134 7.34 0.00 21.07
N LEU A 135 6.10 -0.27 21.51
CA LEU A 135 5.01 0.70 21.50
C LEU A 135 5.33 1.92 22.39
N ASN A 136 5.84 1.68 23.60
CA ASN A 136 6.28 2.75 24.49
C ASN A 136 7.42 3.57 23.89
N GLY A 137 8.36 2.93 23.19
CA GLY A 137 9.43 3.62 22.47
C GLY A 137 8.89 4.53 21.36
N CYS A 138 7.91 4.05 20.60
CA CYS A 138 7.23 4.84 19.56
C CYS A 138 6.51 6.06 20.15
N TYR A 139 5.78 5.90 21.27
CA TYR A 139 5.10 7.03 21.92
C TYR A 139 6.06 8.07 22.49
N ARG A 140 7.25 7.64 22.96
CA ARG A 140 8.30 8.57 23.40
C ARG A 140 9.03 9.26 22.24
N GLY A 141 8.91 8.73 21.02
CA GLY A 141 9.66 9.21 19.86
C GLY A 141 11.15 8.82 19.93
N ASP A 142 11.46 7.60 20.39
CA ASP A 142 12.83 7.11 20.41
C ASP A 142 13.44 7.13 18.99
N SER A 143 14.73 7.44 18.88
CA SER A 143 15.43 7.56 17.59
C SER A 143 15.32 6.26 16.77
N GLY A 144 14.97 6.41 15.49
CA GLY A 144 14.81 5.29 14.54
C GLY A 144 13.45 4.59 14.62
N LEU A 145 12.56 5.02 15.51
CA LEU A 145 11.17 4.60 15.55
C LEU A 145 10.26 5.65 14.91
N SER A 146 9.10 5.21 14.43
CA SER A 146 8.05 6.09 13.94
C SER A 146 6.69 5.60 14.41
N PHE A 147 5.86 6.55 14.81
CA PHE A 147 4.48 6.33 15.21
C PHE A 147 3.55 7.07 14.26
N PHE A 148 2.55 6.37 13.75
CA PHE A 148 1.54 6.93 12.86
C PHE A 148 0.15 6.60 13.39
N GLU A 149 -0.69 7.61 13.53
CA GLU A 149 -2.12 7.43 13.75
C GLU A 149 -2.86 7.68 12.45
N LEU A 150 -3.46 6.62 11.91
CA LEU A 150 -3.98 6.59 10.55
C LEU A 150 -5.46 6.24 10.53
N GLN A 151 -6.14 6.66 9.47
CA GLN A 151 -7.46 6.16 9.14
C GLN A 151 -7.31 5.03 8.10
N PRO A 152 -7.56 3.75 8.44
CA PRO A 152 -7.26 2.61 7.57
C PRO A 152 -7.93 2.69 6.19
N TYR A 153 -9.09 3.33 6.09
CA TYR A 153 -9.78 3.51 4.82
C TYR A 153 -9.02 4.39 3.82
N GLN A 154 -8.13 5.28 4.28
CA GLN A 154 -7.27 6.09 3.41
C GLN A 154 -6.23 5.23 2.69
N TYR A 155 -5.88 4.09 3.28
CA TYR A 155 -4.84 3.17 2.80
C TYR A 155 -5.44 1.85 2.29
N TRP A 156 -6.76 1.83 2.04
CA TRP A 156 -7.46 0.62 1.61
C TRP A 156 -6.87 0.05 0.33
N GLN A 157 -6.43 0.90 -0.61
CA GLN A 157 -5.80 0.43 -1.85
C GLN A 157 -4.51 -0.36 -1.59
N ALA A 158 -3.68 0.07 -0.63
CA ALA A 158 -2.47 -0.63 -0.24
C ALA A 158 -2.76 -1.94 0.51
N LEU A 159 -3.85 -1.98 1.28
CA LEU A 159 -4.22 -3.14 2.12
C LEU A 159 -5.16 -4.14 1.42
N THR A 160 -5.88 -3.75 0.36
CA THR A 160 -6.82 -4.60 -0.39
C THR A 160 -6.22 -5.92 -0.85
N PRO A 161 -4.97 -5.97 -1.37
CA PRO A 161 -4.34 -7.23 -1.77
C PRO A 161 -4.22 -8.25 -0.63
N LEU A 162 -4.23 -7.79 0.63
CA LEU A 162 -4.13 -8.68 1.79
C LEU A 162 -5.44 -9.40 2.12
N LYS A 163 -6.56 -9.00 1.50
CA LYS A 163 -7.88 -9.63 1.74
C LYS A 163 -7.88 -11.13 1.48
N GLU A 164 -7.14 -11.55 0.45
CA GLU A 164 -7.15 -12.92 -0.08
C GLU A 164 -5.89 -13.70 0.32
N VAL A 165 -4.99 -13.08 1.10
CA VAL A 165 -3.75 -13.74 1.52
C VAL A 165 -4.06 -14.87 2.48
N GLN A 166 -3.61 -16.06 2.12
CA GLN A 166 -3.66 -17.22 2.98
C GLN A 166 -2.40 -17.28 3.84
N LEU A 167 -2.60 -17.25 5.16
CA LEU A 167 -1.52 -17.37 6.12
C LEU A 167 -1.36 -18.82 6.55
N ILE A 168 -0.11 -19.27 6.63
CA ILE A 168 0.24 -20.62 7.08
C ILE A 168 0.55 -20.56 8.58
N PRO A 169 -0.14 -21.32 9.44
CA PRO A 169 0.14 -21.33 10.87
C PRO A 169 1.61 -21.66 11.19
N TYR A 170 2.15 -21.02 12.22
CA TYR A 170 3.51 -21.22 12.69
C TYR A 170 3.50 -21.64 14.16
N ASN A 171 3.83 -22.91 14.42
CA ASN A 171 3.65 -23.54 15.74
C ASN A 171 4.93 -23.54 16.60
N HIS A 172 5.99 -22.87 16.19
CA HIS A 172 7.23 -22.83 16.97
C HIS A 172 7.17 -21.72 18.02
N LEU A 173 7.60 -22.07 19.24
CA LEU A 173 7.73 -21.15 20.37
C LEU A 173 9.07 -20.42 20.28
N VAL A 174 9.12 -19.38 19.45
CA VAL A 174 10.23 -18.42 19.38
C VAL A 174 9.69 -17.03 19.67
N ASN A 175 10.51 -16.19 20.29
CA ASN A 175 10.15 -14.78 20.50
C ASN A 175 10.26 -14.05 19.16
N ASN A 176 9.21 -13.32 18.78
CA ASN A 176 9.23 -12.54 17.56
C ASN A 176 10.14 -11.32 17.74
N VAL A 177 10.97 -11.03 16.74
CA VAL A 177 11.66 -9.74 16.65
C VAL A 177 10.74 -8.80 15.87
N ILE A 178 9.88 -8.08 16.60
CA ILE A 178 8.84 -7.22 16.02
C ILE A 178 9.50 -5.99 15.38
N ARG A 179 9.19 -5.72 14.11
CA ARG A 179 9.61 -4.53 13.39
C ARG A 179 8.48 -3.55 13.13
N ILE A 180 7.27 -4.08 12.94
CA ILE A 180 6.07 -3.29 12.73
C ILE A 180 4.99 -3.85 13.65
N LEU A 181 4.38 -2.96 14.41
CA LEU A 181 3.21 -3.21 15.22
C LEU A 181 2.06 -2.36 14.69
N VAL A 182 0.94 -3.01 14.39
CA VAL A 182 -0.30 -2.35 13.99
C VAL A 182 -1.34 -2.66 15.05
N ASN A 183 -1.94 -1.63 15.63
CA ASN A 183 -3.06 -1.76 16.55
C ASN A 183 -4.29 -1.06 15.95
N TYR A 184 -5.43 -1.73 16.01
CA TYR A 184 -6.72 -1.18 15.61
C TYR A 184 -7.54 -0.88 16.85
N LYS A 185 -8.04 0.36 16.98
CA LYS A 185 -8.86 0.79 18.12
C LYS A 185 -10.05 1.64 17.67
N TYR A 186 -11.13 1.64 18.45
CA TYR A 186 -12.24 2.57 18.21
C TYR A 186 -11.84 3.98 18.63
N VAL A 187 -12.44 4.98 17.97
CA VAL A 187 -12.28 6.37 18.39
C VAL A 187 -12.76 6.51 19.84
N GLY A 188 -11.93 7.11 20.70
CA GLY A 188 -12.24 7.31 22.13
C GLY A 188 -12.13 6.06 23.01
N HIS A 189 -11.57 4.96 22.50
CA HIS A 189 -11.22 3.77 23.30
C HIS A 189 -9.72 3.53 23.22
N ASP A 190 -9.08 3.33 24.37
CA ASP A 190 -7.63 3.09 24.44
C ASP A 190 -7.26 1.62 24.16
N GLU A 191 -8.23 0.70 24.28
CA GLU A 191 -7.99 -0.72 24.06
C GLU A 191 -7.98 -1.08 22.56
N SER A 192 -6.98 -1.89 22.18
CA SER A 192 -6.87 -2.43 20.83
C SER A 192 -7.83 -3.61 20.64
N ILE A 193 -8.63 -3.56 19.58
CA ILE A 193 -9.57 -4.63 19.19
C ILE A 193 -8.86 -5.71 18.39
N ALA A 194 -7.83 -5.29 17.63
CA ALA A 194 -6.99 -6.19 16.88
C ALA A 194 -5.54 -5.68 16.85
N SER A 195 -4.59 -6.60 16.81
CA SER A 195 -3.19 -6.28 16.61
C SER A 195 -2.52 -7.19 15.61
N ILE A 196 -1.65 -6.61 14.79
CA ILE A 196 -0.80 -7.32 13.86
C ILE A 196 0.65 -7.00 14.21
N GLU A 197 1.45 -8.03 14.42
CA GLU A 197 2.88 -7.94 14.68
C GLU A 197 3.60 -8.53 13.48
N ILE A 198 4.51 -7.78 12.88
CA ILE A 198 5.27 -8.20 11.71
C ILE A 198 6.74 -8.16 12.08
N GLY A 199 7.39 -9.30 11.92
CA GLY A 199 8.79 -9.44 12.23
C GLY A 199 9.74 -8.92 11.14
N ASP A 200 11.03 -9.05 11.41
CA ASP A 200 12.10 -8.66 10.51
C ASP A 200 12.24 -9.63 9.32
N THR A 201 12.22 -9.09 8.10
CA THR A 201 12.43 -9.82 6.85
C THR A 201 13.82 -10.45 6.74
N ASN A 202 14.81 -9.90 7.45
CA ASN A 202 16.20 -10.35 7.41
C ASN A 202 16.52 -11.46 8.41
N TYR A 203 15.57 -11.80 9.31
CA TYR A 203 15.76 -12.83 10.32
C TYR A 203 14.85 -14.02 10.03
N PRO A 204 15.42 -15.23 9.84
CA PRO A 204 14.66 -16.42 9.44
C PRO A 204 13.74 -16.96 10.55
N ALA A 205 13.90 -16.51 11.79
CA ALA A 205 13.14 -16.95 12.96
C ALA A 205 12.06 -15.94 13.37
N THR A 206 11.55 -15.14 12.44
CA THR A 206 10.46 -14.20 12.69
C THR A 206 9.16 -14.69 12.06
N PHE A 207 8.05 -14.11 12.50
CA PHE A 207 6.71 -14.51 12.06
C PHE A 207 5.77 -13.30 12.04
N ILE A 208 4.58 -13.52 11.49
CA ILE A 208 3.46 -12.60 11.57
C ILE A 208 2.57 -13.08 12.72
N SER A 209 2.27 -12.23 13.70
CA SER A 209 1.26 -12.53 14.73
C SER A 209 0.02 -11.70 14.50
N ILE A 210 -1.16 -12.31 14.50
CA ILE A 210 -2.45 -11.62 14.42
C ILE A 210 -3.26 -12.01 15.64
N ASN A 211 -3.56 -11.04 16.51
CA ASN A 211 -4.27 -11.27 17.77
C ASN A 211 -3.65 -12.42 18.61
N GLY A 212 -2.32 -12.54 18.60
CA GLY A 212 -1.57 -13.59 19.29
C GLY A 212 -1.49 -14.94 18.57
N GLN A 213 -2.14 -15.10 17.41
CA GLN A 213 -1.98 -16.28 16.57
C GLN A 213 -0.80 -16.11 15.62
N ASN A 214 0.10 -17.09 15.59
CA ASN A 214 1.36 -16.99 14.85
C ASN A 214 1.26 -17.65 13.47
N PHE A 215 1.80 -16.97 12.47
CA PHE A 215 1.80 -17.38 11.08
C PHE A 215 3.19 -17.19 10.46
N GLN A 216 3.55 -18.06 9.53
CA GLN A 216 4.79 -17.92 8.77
C GLN A 216 4.84 -16.55 8.09
N ASN A 217 6.04 -15.99 7.98
CA ASN A 217 6.26 -14.78 7.21
C ASN A 217 5.69 -14.94 5.80
N ASN A 218 4.91 -13.95 5.38
CA ASN A 218 4.28 -13.89 4.08
C ASN A 218 4.75 -12.64 3.35
N TYR A 219 5.35 -12.83 2.17
CA TYR A 219 5.92 -11.73 1.39
C TYR A 219 4.89 -10.63 1.06
N ALA A 220 3.65 -11.00 0.74
CA ALA A 220 2.63 -10.01 0.39
C ALA A 220 2.27 -9.11 1.59
N VAL A 221 2.10 -9.71 2.78
CA VAL A 221 1.84 -8.96 4.02
C VAL A 221 3.01 -8.03 4.33
N MET A 222 4.22 -8.57 4.33
CA MET A 222 5.42 -7.78 4.63
C MET A 222 5.56 -6.63 3.63
N SER A 223 5.52 -6.91 2.33
CA SER A 223 5.66 -5.89 1.29
C SER A 223 4.59 -4.81 1.38
N ALA A 224 3.35 -5.15 1.73
CA ALA A 224 2.27 -4.18 1.87
C ALA A 224 2.54 -3.22 3.05
N PHE A 225 2.88 -3.74 4.23
CA PHE A 225 3.11 -2.90 5.41
C PHE A 225 4.41 -2.10 5.34
N TYR A 226 5.51 -2.71 4.89
CA TYR A 226 6.76 -1.95 4.66
C TYR A 226 6.56 -0.89 3.58
N GLY A 227 5.83 -1.20 2.50
CA GLY A 227 5.48 -0.25 1.45
C GLY A 227 4.65 0.92 1.98
N LEU A 228 3.60 0.63 2.75
CA LEU A 228 2.75 1.62 3.40
C LEU A 228 3.57 2.57 4.29
N ILE A 229 4.44 2.04 5.14
CA ILE A 229 5.28 2.86 6.03
C ILE A 229 6.24 3.75 5.23
N MET A 230 6.84 3.22 4.17
CA MET A 230 7.70 4.00 3.28
C MET A 230 6.95 5.13 2.58
N GLU A 231 5.72 4.89 2.13
CA GLU A 231 4.87 5.90 1.51
C GLU A 231 4.55 7.02 2.51
N ILE A 232 4.08 6.67 3.71
CA ILE A 232 3.73 7.64 4.76
C ILE A 232 4.94 8.47 5.19
N THR A 233 6.10 7.83 5.40
CA THR A 233 7.33 8.53 5.81
C THR A 233 7.80 9.53 4.75
N GLN A 234 7.70 9.19 3.46
CA GLN A 234 8.03 10.10 2.36
C GLN A 234 7.07 11.29 2.31
N GLU A 235 5.76 11.07 2.46
CA GLU A 235 4.76 12.15 2.48
C GLU A 235 4.95 13.10 3.67
N ALA A 236 5.25 12.55 4.85
CA ALA A 236 5.51 13.34 6.04
C ALA A 236 6.76 14.23 5.87
N TYR A 237 7.85 13.66 5.35
CA TYR A 237 9.09 14.40 5.10
C TYR A 237 8.91 15.54 4.10
N LEU A 238 8.12 15.35 3.04
CA LEU A 238 7.84 16.38 2.05
C LEU A 238 7.06 17.57 2.62
N LYS A 239 6.25 17.37 3.68
CA LYS A 239 5.50 18.43 4.36
C LYS A 239 6.36 19.25 5.32
N GLU A 240 7.46 18.70 5.82
CA GLU A 240 8.37 19.35 6.76
C GLU A 240 9.43 20.25 6.09
N LEU A 241 9.51 20.27 4.76
CA LEU A 241 10.38 21.19 4.05
C LEU A 241 9.92 22.64 4.31
N PRO A 242 10.78 23.50 4.91
CA PRO A 242 10.41 24.89 5.15
C PRO A 242 10.14 25.57 3.82
N TYR A 243 8.94 26.14 3.68
CA TYR A 243 8.64 27.12 2.64
C TYR A 243 9.68 28.24 2.77
N THR A 244 10.66 28.27 1.87
CA THR A 244 11.57 29.40 1.71
C THR A 244 10.72 30.59 1.24
N GLN A 245 10.17 31.35 2.18
CA GLN A 245 9.57 32.64 1.86
C GLN A 245 10.70 33.59 1.45
N PRO A 246 10.61 34.28 0.31
CA PRO A 246 11.59 35.30 -0.06
C PRO A 246 11.52 36.43 0.99
N HIS A 247 12.64 36.63 1.69
CA HIS A 247 12.81 37.71 2.67
C HIS A 247 12.46 39.07 2.07
N TYR A 248 11.38 39.69 2.57
CA TYR A 248 11.22 41.13 2.55
C TYR A 248 12.27 41.72 3.52
N GLN A 249 13.27 42.40 2.98
CA GLN A 249 14.10 43.31 3.77
C GLN A 249 13.24 44.54 4.12
N SER A 250 12.89 44.69 5.39
CA SER A 250 12.41 45.96 5.93
C SER A 250 13.39 46.50 6.97
N ASN A 251 13.75 47.76 6.75
CA ASN A 251 14.75 48.53 7.47
C ASN A 251 14.43 48.65 8.96
N THR A 252 15.44 48.45 9.81
CA THR A 252 15.49 49.07 11.14
C THR A 252 16.82 49.78 11.34
N ALA A 253 16.81 51.07 11.00
CA ALA A 253 17.75 52.03 11.54
C ALA A 253 17.14 52.61 12.83
N GLN A 254 17.63 52.24 14.01
CA GLN A 254 17.55 53.03 15.25
C GLN A 254 18.77 52.68 16.13
N TYR A 255 19.86 53.44 15.98
CA TYR A 255 20.26 54.52 16.90
C TYR A 255 20.42 54.10 18.37
N TYR A 256 21.64 53.68 18.71
CA TYR A 256 22.18 53.69 20.07
C TYR A 256 22.24 55.14 20.60
N ARG A 257 21.53 55.43 21.69
CA ARG A 257 21.79 56.61 22.51
C ARG A 257 21.55 56.29 24.00
N GLN A 258 22.64 56.37 24.77
CA GLN A 258 22.78 56.71 26.21
C GLN A 258 21.79 56.06 27.20
N THR A 259 22.25 55.39 28.25
CA THR A 259 22.84 56.04 29.44
C THR A 259 23.69 55.07 30.28
N ARG A 260 24.88 55.50 30.72
CA ARG A 260 25.50 55.08 31.98
C ARG A 260 25.61 56.31 32.89
N HIS A 261 25.04 56.21 34.08
CA HIS A 261 25.49 56.88 35.30
C HIS A 261 26.21 55.84 36.14
#